data_AF-A0A6P1CDI8-F1
#
_entry.id   AF-A0A6P1CDI8-F1
#
_cell.length_a   1.000
_cell.length_b   1.000
_cell.length_c   1.000
_cell.angle_alpha   90.00
_cell.angle_beta   90.00
_cell.angle_gamma   90.00
#
_symmetry.space_group_name_H-M   'P 1'
#
loop_
_entity.id
_entity.type
_entity.pdbx_description
1 polymer ?
#
loop_
_entity_poly.entity_id
_entity_poly.type
_entity_poly.pdbx_seq_one_letter_code
_entity_poly.pdbx_strand_id
1 'polypeptide(L)'
;MQKGAAKFALTLKQKLVELQVTHEYREKLKAEREERAEMARAAREEQKLLRDMERAEEEENRYLRLLDKAKSDANEAAADQIGAYDEKIRMLEKDLADAHAKFERAQAMAEKTRSGYVYIISNIGSFGEEVVKIGLTRRLDPADRVRELGDAGVPFVFDTHAIIYSDDAPALERALHNEFQKTRINAQNFRKEFFRVSIDEVERAVARLAPGAPFFKDVEAQEYRETLARRNAMLAAVEPIELVAFPASI
;
A
#
# COMPACT_ATOMS: atom_id res chain seq x y z
N MET A 1 23.50 -52.36 -24.76
CA MET A 1 22.32 -51.74 -24.12
C MET A 1 22.65 -50.52 -23.23
N GLN A 2 23.72 -50.51 -22.44
CA GLN A 2 24.07 -49.39 -21.53
C GLN A 2 24.26 -48.00 -22.20
N LYS A 3 24.86 -47.91 -23.39
CA LYS A 3 25.08 -46.61 -24.08
C LYS A 3 23.78 -45.92 -24.52
N GLY A 4 22.73 -46.68 -24.82
CA GLY A 4 21.42 -46.14 -25.22
C GLY A 4 20.66 -45.53 -24.04
N ALA A 5 20.70 -46.19 -22.88
CA ALA A 5 20.08 -45.70 -21.65
C ALA A 5 20.74 -44.40 -21.14
N ALA A 6 22.07 -44.30 -21.22
CA ALA A 6 22.79 -43.09 -20.82
C ALA A 6 22.48 -41.89 -21.73
N LYS A 7 22.38 -42.13 -23.05
CA LYS A 7 22.00 -41.09 -24.01
C LYS A 7 20.56 -40.62 -23.79
N PHE A 8 19.64 -41.54 -23.52
CA PHE A 8 18.25 -41.20 -23.22
C PHE A 8 18.11 -40.40 -21.93
N ALA A 9 18.82 -40.77 -20.85
CA ALA A 9 18.82 -40.03 -19.60
C ALA A 9 19.38 -38.61 -19.74
N LEU A 10 20.42 -38.41 -20.56
CA LEU A 10 20.96 -37.09 -20.88
C LEU A 10 19.94 -36.23 -21.64
N THR A 11 19.30 -36.78 -22.68
CA THR A 11 18.25 -36.09 -23.43
C THR A 11 17.06 -35.73 -22.53
N LEU A 12 16.67 -36.62 -21.62
CA LEU A 12 15.57 -36.36 -20.67
C LEU A 12 15.92 -35.20 -19.73
N LYS A 13 17.14 -35.18 -19.18
CA LYS A 13 17.62 -34.06 -18.34
C LYS A 13 17.61 -32.74 -19.11
N GLN A 14 18.08 -32.73 -20.36
CA GLN A 14 18.06 -31.53 -21.19
C GLN A 14 16.64 -31.03 -21.47
N LYS A 15 15.70 -31.94 -21.78
CA LYS A 15 14.30 -31.57 -21.97
C LYS A 15 13.62 -31.05 -20.70
N LEU A 16 13.97 -31.59 -19.54
CA LEU A 16 13.47 -31.08 -18.25
C LEU A 16 13.98 -29.67 -17.98
N VAL A 17 15.27 -29.41 -18.22
CA VAL A 17 15.85 -28.06 -18.11
C VAL A 17 15.19 -27.10 -19.09
N GLU A 18 15.02 -27.50 -20.35
CA GLU A 18 14.33 -26.69 -21.37
C GLU A 18 12.90 -26.35 -20.94
N LEU A 19 12.15 -27.33 -20.43
CA LEU A 19 10.79 -27.12 -19.93
C LEU A 19 10.77 -26.16 -18.73
N GLN A 20 11.68 -26.34 -17.77
CA GLN A 20 11.82 -25.46 -16.60
C GLN A 20 12.13 -24.02 -17.01
N VAL A 21 13.15 -23.81 -17.85
CA VAL A 21 13.56 -22.48 -18.31
C VAL A 21 12.44 -21.82 -19.14
N THR A 22 11.75 -22.58 -19.99
CA THR A 22 10.62 -22.07 -20.77
C THR A 22 9.47 -21.65 -19.87
N HIS A 23 9.16 -22.45 -18.84
CA HIS A 23 8.14 -22.12 -17.86
C HIS A 23 8.52 -20.85 -17.07
N GLU A 24 9.73 -20.80 -16.52
CA GLU A 24 10.25 -19.63 -15.80
C GLU A 24 10.23 -18.36 -16.64
N TYR A 25 10.60 -18.45 -17.92
CA TYR A 25 10.55 -17.32 -18.84
C TYR A 25 9.11 -16.82 -19.06
N ARG A 26 8.16 -17.72 -19.29
CA ARG A 26 6.75 -17.37 -19.49
C ARG A 26 6.14 -16.73 -18.24
N GLU A 27 6.45 -17.26 -17.06
CA GLU A 27 5.99 -16.70 -15.79
C GLU A 27 6.60 -15.32 -15.54
N LYS A 28 7.89 -15.13 -15.79
CA LYS A 28 8.54 -13.79 -15.70
C LYS A 28 7.90 -12.78 -16.65
N LEU A 29 7.63 -13.18 -17.90
CA LEU A 29 7.01 -12.30 -18.89
C LEU A 29 5.58 -11.90 -18.48
N LYS A 30 4.84 -12.84 -17.88
CA LYS A 30 3.50 -12.59 -17.35
C LYS A 30 3.55 -11.64 -16.15
N ALA A 31 4.43 -11.88 -15.18
CA ALA A 31 4.62 -11.03 -14.01
C ALA A 31 5.01 -9.60 -14.41
N GLU A 32 5.99 -9.44 -15.31
CA GLU A 32 6.42 -8.13 -15.80
C GLU A 32 5.29 -7.38 -16.53
N ARG A 33 4.46 -8.10 -17.29
CA ARG A 33 3.29 -7.52 -17.97
C ARG A 33 2.22 -7.07 -16.97
N GLU A 34 1.94 -7.87 -15.95
CA GLU A 34 0.98 -7.55 -14.90
C GLU A 34 1.45 -6.35 -14.05
N GLU A 35 2.72 -6.35 -13.63
CA GLU A 35 3.33 -5.25 -12.88
C GLU A 35 3.33 -3.94 -13.68
N ARG A 36 3.74 -3.98 -14.95
CA ARG A 36 3.66 -2.81 -15.84
C ARG A 36 2.23 -2.32 -16.03
N ALA A 37 1.27 -3.22 -16.15
CA ALA A 37 -0.13 -2.85 -16.31
C ALA A 37 -0.71 -2.22 -15.03
N GLU A 38 -0.29 -2.68 -13.85
CA GLU A 38 -0.69 -2.09 -12.56
C GLU A 38 -0.05 -0.72 -12.36
N MET A 39 1.26 -0.58 -12.57
CA MET A 39 1.96 0.71 -12.52
C MET A 39 1.34 1.72 -13.49
N ALA A 40 1.01 1.29 -14.71
CA ALA A 40 0.37 2.16 -15.69
C ALA A 40 -1.06 2.58 -15.29
N ARG A 41 -1.82 1.73 -14.59
CA ARG A 41 -3.16 2.10 -14.09
C ARG A 41 -3.04 3.13 -12.96
N ALA A 42 -2.20 2.85 -11.96
CA ALA A 42 -1.97 3.78 -10.85
C ALA A 42 -1.47 5.15 -11.34
N ALA A 43 -0.49 5.15 -12.25
CA ALA A 43 0.05 6.37 -12.83
C ALA A 43 -0.99 7.16 -13.64
N ARG A 44 -1.92 6.50 -14.35
CA ARG A 44 -3.00 7.17 -15.09
C ARG A 44 -4.02 7.82 -14.16
N GLU A 45 -4.38 7.16 -13.07
CA GLU A 45 -5.31 7.72 -12.09
C GLU A 45 -4.69 8.94 -11.38
N GLU A 46 -3.42 8.83 -10.98
CA GLU A 46 -2.66 9.94 -10.39
C GLU A 46 -2.48 11.11 -11.37
N GLN A 47 -2.06 10.84 -12.61
CA GLN A 47 -1.96 11.89 -13.63
C GLN A 47 -3.29 12.54 -13.95
N LYS A 48 -4.40 11.80 -13.92
CA LYS A 48 -5.72 12.37 -14.15
C LYS A 48 -6.07 13.37 -13.05
N LEU A 49 -5.85 13.01 -11.79
CA LEU A 49 -6.10 13.91 -10.65
C LEU A 49 -5.22 15.17 -10.74
N LEU A 50 -3.93 15.02 -11.01
CA LEU A 50 -3.00 16.14 -11.18
C LEU A 50 -3.42 17.06 -12.32
N ARG A 51 -3.81 16.49 -13.47
CA ARG A 51 -4.24 17.26 -14.65
C ARG A 51 -5.57 17.97 -14.43
N ASP A 52 -6.49 17.36 -13.69
CA ASP A 52 -7.77 17.98 -13.35
C ASP A 52 -7.56 19.16 -12.37
N MET A 53 -6.59 19.06 -11.44
CA MET A 53 -6.16 20.19 -10.59
C MET A 53 -5.51 21.31 -11.41
N GLU A 54 -4.51 20.99 -12.24
CA GLU A 54 -3.78 21.97 -13.06
C GLU A 54 -4.72 22.75 -13.99
N ARG A 55 -5.68 22.06 -14.62
CA ARG A 55 -6.71 22.72 -15.44
C ARG A 55 -7.60 23.68 -14.65
N ALA A 56 -7.97 23.30 -13.43
CA ALA A 56 -8.78 24.17 -12.58
C ALA A 56 -8.02 25.43 -12.17
N GLU A 57 -6.71 25.30 -11.88
CA GLU A 57 -5.81 26.40 -11.56
C GLU A 57 -5.60 27.34 -12.77
N GLU A 58 -5.41 26.78 -13.97
CA GLU A 58 -5.30 27.56 -15.21
C GLU A 58 -6.59 28.34 -15.52
N GLU A 59 -7.76 27.72 -15.30
CA GLU A 59 -9.06 28.35 -15.51
C GLU A 59 -9.25 29.54 -14.54
N GLU A 60 -8.95 29.37 -13.25
CA GLU A 60 -8.97 30.44 -12.25
C GLU A 60 -8.03 31.60 -12.62
N ASN A 61 -6.77 31.29 -12.94
CA ASN A 61 -5.77 32.28 -13.35
C ASN A 61 -6.18 33.04 -14.61
N ARG A 62 -6.86 32.37 -15.55
CA ARG A 62 -7.40 33.01 -16.75
C ARG A 62 -8.49 34.02 -16.40
N TYR A 63 -9.41 33.68 -15.50
CA TYR A 63 -10.46 34.60 -15.06
C TYR A 63 -9.90 35.78 -14.27
N LEU A 64 -8.88 35.57 -13.42
CA LEU A 64 -8.16 36.65 -12.73
C LEU A 64 -7.59 37.67 -13.71
N ARG A 65 -6.88 37.21 -14.76
CA ARG A 65 -6.30 38.09 -15.79
C ARG A 65 -7.36 38.85 -16.58
N LEU A 66 -8.49 38.20 -16.90
CA LEU A 66 -9.60 38.85 -17.61
C LEU A 66 -10.26 39.92 -16.75
N LEU A 67 -10.44 39.65 -15.45
CA LEU A 67 -10.98 40.61 -14.49
C LEU A 67 -10.07 41.83 -14.35
N ASP A 68 -8.77 41.61 -14.17
CA ASP A 68 -7.78 42.69 -14.00
C ASP A 68 -7.75 43.60 -15.23
N LYS A 69 -7.76 43.00 -16.43
CA LYS A 69 -7.87 43.74 -17.69
C LYS A 69 -9.17 44.53 -17.78
N ALA A 70 -10.31 43.92 -17.44
CA ALA A 70 -11.60 44.61 -17.48
C ALA A 70 -11.67 45.80 -16.50
N LYS A 71 -11.03 45.69 -15.33
CA LYS A 71 -10.91 46.77 -14.35
C LYS A 71 -10.00 47.90 -14.86
N SER A 72 -8.88 47.56 -15.52
CA SER A 72 -8.01 48.55 -16.15
C SER A 72 -8.72 49.30 -17.28
N ASP A 73 -9.37 48.56 -18.19
CA ASP A 73 -10.10 49.14 -19.33
C ASP A 73 -11.25 50.04 -18.86
N ALA A 74 -11.92 49.70 -17.75
CA ALA A 74 -12.98 50.51 -17.15
C ALA A 74 -12.46 51.84 -16.58
N ASN A 75 -11.25 51.87 -16.01
CA ASN A 75 -10.62 53.10 -15.49
C ASN A 75 -10.25 54.09 -16.60
N GLU A 76 -10.00 53.60 -17.83
CA GLU A 76 -9.65 54.42 -19.00
C GLU A 76 -10.88 54.76 -19.87
N ALA A 77 -12.06 54.24 -19.56
CA ALA A 77 -13.26 54.37 -20.39
C ALA A 77 -13.99 55.71 -20.21
N ALA A 78 -14.61 56.19 -21.31
CA ALA A 78 -15.49 57.36 -21.30
C ALA A 78 -16.81 57.08 -20.55
N ALA A 79 -17.45 58.14 -20.01
CA ALA A 79 -18.64 58.06 -19.15
C ALA A 79 -19.79 57.21 -19.71
N ASP A 80 -19.95 57.20 -21.04
CA ASP A 80 -21.05 56.53 -21.76
C ASP A 80 -20.88 54.99 -21.81
N GLN A 81 -19.65 54.49 -21.58
CA GLN A 81 -19.29 53.06 -21.66
C GLN A 81 -19.21 52.41 -20.27
N ILE A 82 -19.19 53.19 -19.19
CA ILE A 82 -18.97 52.72 -17.81
C ILE A 82 -19.97 51.61 -17.43
N GLY A 83 -21.26 51.77 -17.77
CA GLY A 83 -22.28 50.76 -17.45
C GLY A 83 -22.06 49.39 -18.10
N ALA A 84 -21.51 49.35 -19.32
CA ALA A 84 -21.21 48.10 -20.01
C ALA A 84 -19.97 47.40 -19.41
N TYR A 85 -18.98 48.20 -18.95
CA TYR A 85 -17.83 47.67 -18.24
C TYR A 85 -18.19 47.14 -16.85
N ASP A 86 -19.09 47.82 -16.12
CA ASP A 86 -19.58 47.35 -14.82
C ASP A 86 -20.30 46.01 -14.91
N GLU A 87 -21.14 45.83 -15.95
CA GLU A 87 -21.85 44.57 -16.17
C GLU A 87 -20.88 43.43 -16.55
N LYS A 88 -19.86 43.74 -17.36
CA LYS A 88 -18.80 42.80 -17.73
C LYS A 88 -17.92 42.42 -16.54
N ILE A 89 -17.56 43.37 -15.68
CA ILE A 89 -16.82 43.11 -14.43
C ILE A 89 -17.65 42.20 -13.53
N ARG A 90 -18.95 42.48 -13.33
CA ARG A 90 -19.83 41.60 -12.54
C ARG A 90 -19.90 40.17 -13.06
N MET A 91 -19.98 39.99 -14.38
CA MET A 91 -19.94 38.64 -14.97
C MET A 91 -18.60 37.95 -14.69
N LEU A 92 -17.48 38.65 -14.88
CA LEU A 92 -16.15 38.09 -14.64
C LEU A 92 -15.90 37.78 -13.16
N GLU A 93 -16.42 38.58 -12.22
CA GLU A 93 -16.34 38.28 -10.79
C GLU A 93 -17.14 37.03 -10.43
N LYS A 94 -18.31 36.83 -11.04
CA LYS A 94 -19.09 35.61 -10.86
C LYS A 94 -18.38 34.38 -11.43
N ASP A 95 -17.87 34.47 -12.65
CA ASP A 95 -17.16 33.37 -13.30
C ASP A 95 -15.87 33.00 -12.53
N LEU A 96 -15.16 34.01 -11.99
CA LEU A 96 -14.00 33.80 -11.13
C LEU A 96 -14.40 33.05 -9.84
N ALA A 97 -15.49 33.44 -9.19
CA ALA A 97 -15.97 32.75 -8.00
C ALA A 97 -16.34 31.28 -8.29
N ASP A 98 -16.98 31.01 -9.43
CA ASP A 98 -17.30 29.65 -9.86
C ASP A 98 -16.04 28.82 -10.18
N ALA A 99 -15.04 29.42 -10.81
CA ALA A 99 -13.74 28.79 -11.10
C ALA A 99 -12.96 28.48 -9.82
N HIS A 100 -12.87 29.44 -8.89
CA HIS A 100 -12.24 29.25 -7.58
C HIS A 100 -12.92 28.12 -6.79
N ALA A 101 -14.26 28.08 -6.77
CA ALA A 101 -14.98 26.99 -6.13
C ALA A 101 -14.76 25.61 -6.77
N LYS A 102 -14.43 25.53 -8.07
CA LYS A 102 -14.04 24.27 -8.73
C LYS A 102 -12.61 23.87 -8.34
N PHE A 103 -11.69 24.82 -8.30
CA PHE A 103 -10.30 24.60 -7.87
C PHE A 103 -10.25 24.06 -6.44
N GLU A 104 -10.90 24.74 -5.49
CA GLU A 104 -11.02 24.31 -4.09
C GLU A 104 -11.61 22.89 -3.96
N ARG A 105 -12.62 22.56 -4.76
CA ARG A 105 -13.20 21.19 -4.79
C ARG A 105 -12.22 20.16 -5.34
N ALA A 106 -11.49 20.48 -6.40
CA ALA A 106 -10.49 19.59 -6.99
C ALA A 106 -9.32 19.36 -6.02
N GLN A 107 -8.85 20.43 -5.36
CA GLN A 107 -7.82 20.38 -4.34
C GLN A 107 -8.25 19.54 -3.14
N ALA A 108 -9.42 19.81 -2.57
CA ALA A 108 -9.95 19.04 -1.44
C ALA A 108 -10.12 17.55 -1.79
N MET A 109 -10.52 17.23 -3.02
CA MET A 109 -10.64 15.85 -3.48
C MET A 109 -9.26 15.17 -3.59
N ALA A 110 -8.25 15.88 -4.08
CA ALA A 110 -6.87 15.39 -4.18
C ALA A 110 -6.23 15.19 -2.80
N GLU A 111 -6.38 16.14 -1.88
CA GLU A 111 -5.89 16.02 -0.50
C GLU A 111 -6.57 14.87 0.25
N LYS A 112 -7.89 14.72 0.07
CA LYS A 112 -8.65 13.61 0.67
C LYS A 112 -8.29 12.24 0.09
N THR A 113 -7.78 12.16 -1.14
CA THR A 113 -7.34 10.90 -1.74
C THR A 113 -5.90 10.52 -1.37
N ARG A 114 -5.06 11.51 -1.04
CA ARG A 114 -3.66 11.31 -0.61
C ARG A 114 -3.50 11.07 0.88
N SER A 115 -4.32 11.71 1.71
CA SER A 115 -4.24 11.57 3.16
C SER A 115 -4.78 10.23 3.66
N GLY A 116 -4.18 9.72 4.73
CA GLY A 116 -4.61 8.47 5.36
C GLY A 116 -3.63 7.99 6.41
N TYR A 117 -3.77 6.72 6.78
CA TYR A 117 -2.93 6.05 7.77
C TYR A 117 -2.16 4.90 7.12
N VAL A 118 -0.87 4.81 7.43
CA VAL A 118 -0.07 3.61 7.19
C VAL A 118 0.01 2.82 8.49
N TYR A 119 -0.45 1.58 8.46
CA TYR A 119 -0.37 0.68 9.60
C TYR A 119 0.73 -0.36 9.39
N ILE A 120 1.37 -0.72 10.50
CA ILE A 120 2.37 -1.79 10.59
C ILE A 120 1.88 -2.75 11.66
N ILE A 121 1.62 -3.99 11.27
CA ILE A 121 1.02 -5.01 12.13
C ILE A 121 1.76 -6.34 11.99
N SER A 122 1.72 -7.17 13.02
CA SER A 122 2.26 -8.54 12.98
C SER A 122 1.27 -9.53 13.59
N ASN A 123 1.46 -10.81 13.32
CA ASN A 123 0.65 -11.87 13.89
C ASN A 123 1.53 -13.11 14.03
N ILE A 124 2.16 -13.20 15.20
CA ILE A 124 3.16 -14.24 15.51
C ILE A 124 2.52 -15.62 15.46
N GLY A 125 1.29 -15.76 15.95
CA GLY A 125 0.61 -17.05 16.00
C GLY A 125 0.24 -17.61 14.61
N SER A 126 0.04 -16.75 13.61
CA SER A 126 -0.36 -17.16 12.26
C SER A 126 0.81 -17.24 11.28
N PHE A 127 1.76 -16.30 11.38
CA PHE A 127 2.85 -16.15 10.40
C PHE A 127 4.25 -16.39 10.97
N GLY A 128 4.38 -16.55 12.29
CA GLY A 128 5.65 -16.67 12.98
C GLY A 128 6.28 -15.32 13.35
N GLU A 129 7.44 -15.41 13.98
CA GLU A 129 8.26 -14.24 14.31
C GLU A 129 8.81 -13.56 13.04
N GLU A 130 9.15 -12.28 13.18
CA GLU A 130 9.75 -11.47 12.11
C GLU A 130 8.92 -11.41 10.82
N VAL A 131 7.59 -11.49 10.93
CA VAL A 131 6.68 -11.27 9.82
C VAL A 131 5.78 -10.08 10.11
N VAL A 132 5.89 -9.05 9.26
CA VAL A 132 5.07 -7.85 9.36
C VAL A 132 4.23 -7.66 8.10
N LYS A 133 3.06 -7.06 8.29
CA LYS A 133 2.25 -6.50 7.23
C LYS A 133 2.29 -4.99 7.32
N ILE A 134 2.57 -4.34 6.19
CA ILE A 134 2.54 -2.89 6.04
C ILE A 134 1.44 -2.57 5.03
N GLY A 135 0.48 -1.75 5.41
CA GLY A 135 -0.59 -1.36 4.48
C GLY A 135 -1.14 0.01 4.80
N LEU A 136 -1.96 0.52 3.88
CA LEU A 136 -2.62 1.80 4.02
C LEU A 136 -4.12 1.64 4.31
N THR A 137 -4.69 2.58 5.05
CA THR A 137 -6.12 2.72 5.26
C THR A 137 -6.52 4.19 5.20
N ARG A 138 -7.67 4.47 4.60
CA ARG A 138 -8.27 5.81 4.57
C ARG A 138 -9.50 5.91 5.46
N ARG A 139 -9.69 4.91 6.34
CA ARG A 139 -10.80 4.91 7.29
C ARG A 139 -10.59 5.97 8.35
N LEU A 140 -11.71 6.44 8.89
CA LEU A 140 -11.71 7.38 10.01
C LEU A 140 -11.01 6.77 11.23
N ASP A 141 -11.33 5.51 11.54
CA ASP A 141 -10.64 4.72 12.54
C ASP A 141 -9.73 3.66 11.88
N PRO A 142 -8.40 3.80 11.97
CA PRO A 142 -7.46 2.82 11.45
C PRO A 142 -7.49 1.48 12.22
N ALA A 143 -7.87 1.48 13.51
CA ALA A 143 -7.93 0.27 14.33
C ALA A 143 -9.03 -0.69 13.86
N ASP A 144 -10.14 -0.17 13.36
CA ASP A 144 -11.22 -0.98 12.75
C ASP A 144 -10.71 -1.78 11.56
N ARG A 145 -9.80 -1.20 10.75
CA ARG A 145 -9.22 -1.92 9.61
C ARG A 145 -8.34 -3.08 10.08
N VAL A 146 -7.56 -2.87 11.15
CA VAL A 146 -6.70 -3.92 11.71
C VAL A 146 -7.55 -5.08 12.24
N ARG A 147 -8.66 -4.77 12.93
CA ARG A 147 -9.59 -5.78 13.45
C ARG A 147 -10.19 -6.64 12.35
N GLU A 148 -10.71 -6.02 11.29
CA GLU A 148 -11.23 -6.76 10.13
C GLU A 148 -10.20 -7.68 9.47
N LEU A 149 -8.92 -7.26 9.42
CA LEU A 149 -7.86 -8.09 8.86
C LEU A 149 -7.64 -9.33 9.72
N GLY A 150 -7.78 -9.21 11.04
CA GLY A 150 -7.74 -10.34 11.97
C GLY A 150 -8.92 -11.30 11.77
N ASP A 151 -10.11 -10.77 11.51
CA ASP A 151 -11.31 -11.59 11.26
C ASP A 151 -11.29 -12.27 9.88
N ALA A 152 -10.45 -11.79 8.96
CA ALA A 152 -10.35 -12.27 7.58
C ALA A 152 -9.51 -13.56 7.42
N GLY A 153 -9.78 -14.57 8.26
CA GLY A 153 -9.29 -15.93 8.06
C GLY A 153 -7.91 -16.23 8.63
N VAL A 154 -7.49 -15.51 9.68
CA VAL A 154 -6.32 -15.88 10.49
C VAL A 154 -6.77 -16.37 11.89
N PRO A 155 -6.05 -17.33 12.50
CA PRO A 155 -6.44 -17.92 13.79
C PRO A 155 -6.23 -17.02 15.01
N PHE A 156 -5.45 -15.94 14.89
CA PHE A 156 -5.17 -15.00 15.98
C PHE A 156 -5.33 -13.57 15.48
N VAL A 157 -5.62 -12.63 16.38
CA VAL A 157 -5.64 -11.20 16.04
C VAL A 157 -4.27 -10.65 15.66
N PHE A 158 -4.26 -9.52 14.95
CA PHE A 158 -3.02 -8.79 14.66
C PHE A 158 -2.62 -7.88 15.82
N ASP A 159 -1.34 -7.89 16.14
CA ASP A 159 -0.71 -6.90 17.00
C ASP A 159 -0.31 -5.67 16.19
N THR A 160 -0.50 -4.48 16.75
CA THR A 160 -0.18 -3.21 16.08
C THR A 160 1.15 -2.66 16.57
N HIS A 161 2.08 -2.44 15.64
CA HIS A 161 3.36 -1.80 15.92
C HIS A 161 3.34 -0.30 15.67
N ALA A 162 2.65 0.15 14.61
CA ALA A 162 2.53 1.57 14.32
C ALA A 162 1.26 1.87 13.54
N ILE A 163 0.71 3.06 13.79
CA ILE A 163 -0.33 3.70 12.97
C ILE A 163 0.16 5.13 12.71
N ILE A 164 0.50 5.40 11.46
CA ILE A 164 1.18 6.64 11.06
C ILE A 164 0.24 7.43 10.17
N TYR A 165 -0.22 8.58 10.64
CA TYR A 165 -0.91 9.53 9.78
C TYR A 165 0.07 10.17 8.79
N SER A 166 -0.35 10.32 7.54
CA SER A 166 0.41 11.05 6.52
C SER A 166 -0.56 11.77 5.58
N ASP A 167 -0.19 13.00 5.20
CA ASP A 167 -0.87 13.77 4.15
C ASP A 167 -0.70 13.10 2.78
N ASP A 168 0.36 12.30 2.60
CA ASP A 168 0.57 11.41 1.45
C ASP A 168 0.88 9.99 1.95
N ALA A 169 -0.17 9.30 2.43
CA ALA A 169 -0.07 7.91 2.89
C ALA A 169 0.40 6.95 1.78
N PRO A 170 -0.04 7.07 0.51
CA PRO A 170 0.49 6.25 -0.58
C PRO A 170 2.01 6.41 -0.80
N ALA A 171 2.55 7.62 -0.68
CA ALA A 171 4.00 7.83 -0.81
C ALA A 171 4.79 7.16 0.31
N LEU A 172 4.33 7.31 1.57
CA LEU A 172 4.95 6.67 2.72
C LEU A 172 4.91 5.14 2.64
N GLU A 173 3.75 4.58 2.26
CA GLU A 173 3.56 3.13 2.11
C GLU A 173 4.46 2.55 1.01
N ARG A 174 4.53 3.21 -0.16
CA ARG A 174 5.46 2.81 -1.23
C ARG A 174 6.92 2.86 -0.80
N ALA A 175 7.31 3.90 -0.05
CA ALA A 175 8.68 4.01 0.44
C ALA A 175 9.04 2.84 1.37
N LEU A 176 8.15 2.48 2.30
CA LEU A 176 8.33 1.32 3.17
C LEU A 176 8.34 -0.01 2.39
N HIS A 177 7.46 -0.17 1.40
CA HIS A 177 7.44 -1.38 0.56
C HIS A 177 8.72 -1.53 -0.25
N ASN A 178 9.26 -0.44 -0.78
CA ASN A 178 10.51 -0.43 -1.53
C ASN A 178 11.71 -0.77 -0.63
N GLU A 179 11.76 -0.23 0.59
CA GLU A 179 12.79 -0.55 1.59
C GLU A 179 12.86 -2.06 1.85
N PHE A 180 11.69 -2.72 1.93
CA PHE A 180 11.56 -4.15 2.24
C PHE A 180 11.26 -5.03 1.02
N GLN A 181 11.46 -4.53 -0.21
CA GLN A 181 11.09 -5.26 -1.43
C GLN A 181 11.74 -6.65 -1.51
N LYS A 182 13.00 -6.75 -1.09
CA LYS A 182 13.78 -8.01 -1.10
C LYS A 182 13.32 -9.02 -0.06
N THR A 183 12.61 -8.60 0.97
CA THR A 183 12.14 -9.46 2.07
C THR A 183 10.65 -9.80 1.95
N ARG A 184 9.99 -9.39 0.87
CA ARG A 184 8.58 -9.70 0.61
C ARG A 184 8.34 -11.21 0.57
N ILE A 185 7.36 -11.67 1.34
CA ILE A 185 7.02 -13.10 1.45
C ILE A 185 6.34 -13.59 0.17
N ASN A 186 5.45 -12.79 -0.41
CA ASN A 186 4.79 -13.13 -1.66
C ASN A 186 5.43 -12.40 -2.85
N ALA A 187 6.29 -13.10 -3.59
CA ALA A 187 6.99 -12.57 -4.77
C ALA A 187 6.12 -12.53 -6.05
N GLN A 188 4.89 -13.05 -6.01
CA GLN A 188 4.01 -13.16 -7.17
C GLN A 188 2.81 -12.22 -7.10
N ASN A 189 2.23 -12.04 -5.91
CA ASN A 189 1.09 -11.16 -5.68
C ASN A 189 1.51 -9.99 -4.78
N PHE A 190 1.80 -8.86 -5.42
CA PHE A 190 2.23 -7.64 -4.73
C PHE A 190 1.15 -6.99 -3.86
N ARG A 191 -0.12 -7.39 -4.00
CA ARG A 191 -1.21 -6.95 -3.10
C ARG A 191 -1.15 -7.63 -1.73
N LYS A 192 -0.38 -8.71 -1.59
CA LYS A 192 -0.13 -9.37 -0.30
C LYS A 192 1.15 -8.82 0.33
N GLU A 193 0.99 -7.71 1.03
CA GLU A 193 2.06 -6.86 1.56
C GLU A 193 2.66 -7.39 2.88
N PHE A 194 3.13 -8.63 2.86
CA PHE A 194 3.81 -9.26 3.98
C PHE A 194 5.32 -9.33 3.73
N PHE A 195 6.11 -9.03 4.76
CA PHE A 195 7.56 -8.92 4.69
C PHE A 195 8.19 -9.71 5.84
N ARG A 196 9.31 -10.40 5.55
CA ARG A 196 10.10 -11.13 6.54
C ARG A 196 11.25 -10.26 7.03
N VAL A 197 11.03 -9.54 8.12
CA VAL A 197 11.91 -8.49 8.63
C VAL A 197 11.75 -8.36 10.14
N SER A 198 12.85 -8.06 10.83
CA SER A 198 12.81 -7.84 12.28
C SER A 198 12.09 -6.54 12.64
N ILE A 199 11.43 -6.53 13.80
CA ILE A 199 10.73 -5.32 14.29
C ILE A 199 11.68 -4.13 14.45
N ASP A 200 12.94 -4.40 14.82
CA ASP A 200 13.97 -3.37 14.93
C ASP A 200 14.35 -2.74 13.58
N GLU A 201 14.39 -3.53 12.50
CA GLU A 201 14.63 -2.99 11.15
C GLU A 201 13.46 -2.12 10.69
N VAL A 202 12.23 -2.52 11.01
CA VAL A 202 11.03 -1.75 10.68
C VAL A 202 11.00 -0.44 11.46
N GLU A 203 11.29 -0.45 12.76
CA GLU A 203 11.40 0.78 13.56
C GLU A 203 12.43 1.74 12.95
N ARG A 204 13.63 1.23 12.62
CA ARG A 204 14.68 2.06 12.00
C ARG A 204 14.23 2.67 10.67
N ALA A 205 13.49 1.93 9.86
CA ALA A 205 12.94 2.46 8.61
C ALA A 205 11.88 3.54 8.86
N VAL A 206 10.96 3.29 9.80
CA VAL A 206 9.93 4.25 10.22
C VAL A 206 10.55 5.53 10.75
N ALA A 207 11.56 5.45 11.63
CA ALA A 207 12.24 6.61 12.18
C ALA A 207 12.91 7.49 11.09
N ARG A 208 13.34 6.90 9.96
CA ARG A 208 13.88 7.63 8.81
C ARG A 208 12.79 8.24 7.93
N LEU A 209 11.74 7.49 7.63
CA LEU A 209 10.71 7.84 6.64
C LEU A 209 9.56 8.67 7.21
N ALA A 210 9.25 8.50 8.50
CA ALA A 210 8.24 9.23 9.25
C ALA A 210 8.79 9.63 10.63
N PRO A 211 9.66 10.65 10.70
CA PRO A 211 10.26 11.09 11.96
C PRO A 211 9.18 11.50 12.98
N GLY A 212 9.30 11.00 14.21
CA GLY A 212 8.35 11.29 15.30
C GLY A 212 7.09 10.43 15.31
N ALA A 213 6.94 9.48 14.39
CA ALA A 213 5.85 8.52 14.42
C ALA A 213 5.96 7.57 15.63
N PRO A 214 4.86 7.28 16.35
CA PRO A 214 4.86 6.32 17.44
C PRO A 214 5.09 4.91 16.90
N PHE A 215 5.96 4.16 17.58
CA PHE A 215 6.27 2.77 17.25
C PHE A 215 6.37 1.92 18.52
N PHE A 216 5.72 0.77 18.53
CA PHE A 216 5.66 -0.17 19.64
C PHE A 216 6.34 -1.47 19.24
N LYS A 217 7.47 -1.80 19.89
CA LYS A 217 8.18 -3.07 19.65
C LYS A 217 7.54 -4.22 20.37
N ASP A 218 7.19 -3.98 21.63
CA ASP A 218 6.66 -4.98 22.53
C ASP A 218 5.18 -5.17 22.25
N VAL A 219 4.88 -6.26 21.54
CA VAL A 219 3.52 -6.72 21.31
C VAL A 219 3.25 -7.97 22.16
N GLU A 220 2.05 -8.04 22.72
CA GLU A 220 1.69 -9.06 23.69
C GLU A 220 1.36 -10.40 23.04
N ALA A 221 0.81 -10.42 21.82
CA ALA A 221 0.33 -11.63 21.16
C ALA A 221 -0.48 -12.52 22.14
N GLN A 222 -1.38 -11.90 22.90
CA GLN A 222 -1.97 -12.47 24.11
C GLN A 222 -2.63 -13.84 23.85
N GLU A 223 -3.53 -13.90 22.86
CA GLU A 223 -4.25 -15.14 22.50
C GLU A 223 -3.30 -16.29 22.12
N TYR A 224 -2.21 -15.96 21.43
CA TYR A 224 -1.19 -16.93 21.04
C TYR A 224 -0.41 -17.45 22.26
N ARG A 225 0.02 -16.57 23.16
CA ARG A 225 0.73 -16.94 24.40
C ARG A 225 -0.15 -17.78 25.32
N GLU A 226 -1.43 -17.43 25.46
CA GLU A 226 -2.41 -18.22 26.21
C GLU A 226 -2.60 -19.61 25.60
N THR A 227 -2.66 -19.70 24.27
CA THR A 227 -2.76 -20.98 23.55
C THR A 227 -1.53 -21.86 23.80
N LEU A 228 -0.33 -21.29 23.76
CA LEU A 228 0.91 -22.01 24.08
C LEU A 228 0.93 -22.48 25.55
N ALA A 229 0.53 -21.63 26.49
CA ALA A 229 0.47 -21.97 27.90
C ALA A 229 -0.47 -23.16 28.15
N ARG A 230 -1.67 -23.16 27.53
CA ARG A 230 -2.62 -24.29 27.62
C ARG A 230 -2.06 -25.57 27.02
N ARG A 231 -1.42 -25.50 25.86
CA ARG A 231 -0.79 -26.68 25.21
C ARG A 231 0.34 -27.25 26.05
N ASN A 232 1.19 -26.40 26.61
CA ASN A 232 2.30 -26.81 27.48
C ASN A 232 1.78 -27.45 28.77
N ALA A 233 0.72 -26.90 29.38
CA ALA A 233 0.07 -27.49 30.54
C ALA A 233 -0.54 -28.87 30.21
N MET A 234 -1.18 -29.02 29.05
CA MET A 234 -1.69 -30.31 28.58
C MET A 234 -0.56 -31.33 28.39
N LEU A 235 0.53 -30.95 27.72
CA LEU A 235 1.68 -31.84 27.52
C LEU A 235 2.33 -32.27 28.84
N ALA A 236 2.43 -31.37 29.81
CA ALA A 236 2.95 -31.68 31.14
C ALA A 236 2.02 -32.60 31.96
N ALA A 237 0.72 -32.59 31.67
CA ALA A 237 -0.28 -33.43 32.33
C ALA A 237 -0.44 -34.82 31.69
N VAL A 238 0.12 -35.05 30.51
CA VAL A 238 0.18 -36.39 29.91
C VAL A 238 1.31 -37.15 30.61
N GLU A 239 0.96 -38.19 31.38
CA GLU A 239 1.95 -39.13 31.91
C GLU A 239 2.76 -39.73 30.75
N PRO A 240 4.08 -39.94 30.92
CA PRO A 240 4.87 -40.61 29.88
C PRO A 240 4.18 -41.93 29.56
N ILE A 241 3.79 -42.10 28.30
CA ILE A 241 3.30 -43.37 27.77
C ILE A 241 4.34 -44.40 28.20
N GLU A 242 3.97 -45.35 29.07
CA GLU A 242 4.79 -46.52 29.32
C GLU A 242 5.08 -47.11 27.93
N LEU A 243 6.34 -46.99 27.51
CA LEU A 243 6.82 -47.66 26.31
C LEU A 243 6.60 -49.14 26.57
N VAL A 244 5.47 -49.66 26.10
CA VAL A 244 5.19 -51.10 26.13
C VAL A 244 6.37 -51.73 25.43
N ALA A 245 7.26 -52.34 26.21
CA ALA A 245 8.44 -52.98 25.68
C ALA A 245 7.97 -54.00 24.65
N PHE A 246 8.45 -53.87 23.41
CA PHE A 246 8.20 -54.89 22.40
C PHE A 246 8.67 -56.24 22.98
N PRO A 247 7.88 -57.32 22.82
CA PRO A 247 8.27 -58.62 23.33
C PRO A 247 9.64 -59.00 22.76
N ALA A 248 10.54 -59.47 23.63
CA ALA A 248 11.92 -59.79 23.28
C ALA A 248 12.04 -60.98 22.29
N SER A 249 10.92 -61.63 21.98
CA SER A 249 10.82 -62.73 21.02
C SER A 249 9.44 -62.73 20.37
N ILE A 250 9.42 -63.04 19.07
CA ILE A 250 8.21 -63.28 18.25
C ILE A 250 7.51 -64.56 18.71
#